data_AF-A0A8S3ESI3-F1
#
_entry.id   AF-A0A8S3ESI3-F1
#
_cell.length_a   1.000
_cell.length_b   1.000
_cell.length_c   1.000
_cell.angle_alpha   90.00
_cell.angle_beta   90.00
_cell.angle_gamma   90.00
#
_symmetry.space_group_name_H-M   'P 1'
#
loop_
_entity.id
_entity.type
_entity.pdbx_description
1 polymer ?
#
loop_
_entity_poly.entity_id
_entity_poly.type
_entity_poly.pdbx_seq_one_letter_code
_entity_poly.pdbx_strand_id
1 'polypeptide(L)' 'MTNFGSNTNNSQFFITDIGLPFFDDTYVVLGEISSGMDVMHAIMNQ' A
#
# COMPACT_ATOMS: atom_id res chain seq x y z
N MET A 1 1.19 5.21 -0.47
CA MET A 1 2.29 5.85 0.28
C MET A 1 1.72 6.41 1.56
N THR A 2 2.28 6.10 2.74
CA THR A 2 1.74 6.60 4.02
C THR A 2 1.99 8.10 4.17
N ASN A 3 0.99 8.79 4.72
CA ASN A 3 1.04 10.21 5.04
C ASN A 3 0.24 10.50 6.32
N PHE A 4 0.41 11.72 6.85
CA PHE A 4 -0.32 12.27 8.00
C PHE A 4 -1.21 13.46 7.57
N GLY A 5 -1.74 13.40 6.34
CA GLY A 5 -2.45 14.49 5.67
C GLY A 5 -1.83 14.85 4.31
N SER A 6 -2.54 15.69 3.55
CA SER A 6 -2.12 16.09 2.19
C SER A 6 -0.70 16.66 2.19
N ASN A 7 0.13 16.21 1.24
CA ASN A 7 1.52 16.62 1.06
C ASN A 7 2.46 16.33 2.24
N THR A 8 2.16 15.30 3.05
CA THR A 8 3.02 14.85 4.16
C THR A 8 3.56 13.42 3.97
N ASN A 9 3.83 13.04 2.72
CA ASN A 9 4.44 11.75 2.40
C ASN A 9 5.82 11.64 3.06
N ASN A 10 6.11 10.50 3.69
CA ASN A 10 7.44 10.17 4.23
C ASN A 10 8.03 8.99 3.45
N SER A 11 8.73 8.05 4.10
CA SER A 11 9.29 6.83 3.52
C SER A 11 8.49 5.56 3.85
N GLN A 12 7.45 5.67 4.69
CA GLN A 12 6.59 4.54 5.03
C GLN A 12 5.61 4.25 3.89
N PHE A 13 5.43 2.97 3.59
CA PHE A 13 4.46 2.48 2.62
C PHE A 13 3.77 1.22 3.14
N PHE A 14 2.71 0.81 2.45
CA PHE A 14 1.97 -0.42 2.70
C PHE A 14 1.56 -1.03 1.35
N ILE A 15 1.20 -2.30 1.37
CA ILE A 15 0.71 -3.07 0.23
C ILE A 15 -0.71 -3.52 0.56
N THR A 16 -1.61 -3.43 -0.40
CA THR A 16 -3.02 -3.83 -0.24
C THR A 16 -3.24 -5.20 -0.88
N ASP A 17 -3.88 -6.13 -0.17
CA ASP A 17 -4.30 -7.43 -0.73
C ASP A 17 -5.65 -7.37 -1.46
N ILE A 18 -6.47 -6.39 -1.09
CA ILE A 18 -7.79 -6.13 -1.68
C ILE A 18 -7.89 -4.68 -2.12
N GLY A 19 -8.82 -4.39 -3.03
CA GLY A 19 -9.14 -3.01 -3.41
C GLY A 19 -9.71 -2.23 -2.23
N LEU A 20 -9.18 -1.03 -1.98
CA LEU A 20 -9.61 -0.13 -0.91
C LEU A 20 -10.01 1.24 -1.50
N PRO A 21 -11.24 1.40 -2.04
CA PRO A 21 -11.65 2.64 -2.71
C PRO A 21 -11.60 3.90 -1.83
N PHE A 22 -11.67 3.73 -0.51
CA PHE A 22 -11.55 4.85 0.43
C PHE A 22 -10.10 5.38 0.60
N PHE A 23 -9.12 4.75 -0.06
CA PHE A 23 -7.76 5.27 -0.16
C PHE A 23 -7.55 6.20 -1.35
N ASP A 24 -8.50 6.23 -2.29
CA ASP A 24 -8.45 7.09 -3.46
C ASP A 24 -8.33 8.55 -3.03
N ASP A 25 -7.51 9.31 -3.77
CA ASP A 25 -7.16 10.72 -3.52
C ASP A 25 -6.50 11.03 -2.15
N THR A 26 -6.40 10.06 -1.24
CA THR A 26 -5.81 10.22 0.10
C THR A 26 -4.39 9.67 0.17
N TYR A 27 -4.13 8.53 -0.48
CA TYR A 27 -2.82 7.90 -0.51
C TYR A 27 -2.29 7.76 -1.93
N VAL A 28 -1.02 8.14 -2.14
CA VAL A 28 -0.39 8.02 -3.46
C VAL A 28 -0.09 6.56 -3.79
N VAL A 29 -0.58 6.08 -4.93
CA VAL A 29 -0.21 4.78 -5.50
C VAL A 29 1.17 4.89 -6.14
N LEU A 30 2.10 4.03 -5.71
CA LEU A 30 3.47 3.99 -6.23
C LEU A 30 3.73 2.88 -7.25
N GLY A 31 2.85 1.88 -7.32
CA GLY A 31 2.98 0.74 -8.21
C GLY A 31 2.13 -0.45 -7.75
N GLU A 32 2.40 -1.60 -8.37
CA GLU A 32 1.73 -2.87 -8.11
C GLU A 32 2.75 -4.01 -7.99
N ILE A 33 2.35 -5.13 -7.38
CA ILE A 33 3.18 -6.33 -7.31
C ILE A 33 3.15 -7.01 -8.67
N SER A 34 4.30 -7.07 -9.35
CA SER A 34 4.45 -7.82 -10.61
C SER A 34 4.89 -9.28 -10.40
N SER A 35 5.52 -9.60 -9.26
CA SER A 35 5.89 -10.95 -8.83
C SER A 35 6.07 -11.02 -7.31
N GLY A 36 5.94 -12.21 -6.71
CA GLY A 36 6.12 -12.40 -5.25
C GLY A 36 4.85 -12.25 -4.41
N MET A 37 3.66 -12.51 -4.98
CA MET A 37 2.40 -12.50 -4.23
C MET A 37 2.37 -13.54 -3.10
N ASP A 38 3.02 -14.69 -3.30
CA ASP A 38 3.18 -15.75 -2.29
C ASP A 38 3.93 -15.26 -1.05
N VAL A 39 4.99 -14.45 -1.23
CA VAL A 39 5.74 -13.84 -0.13
C VAL A 39 4.86 -12.85 0.63
N MET A 40 4.10 -12.03 -0.09
CA MET A 40 3.17 -11.07 0.51
C MET A 40 2.10 -11.78 1.36
N HIS A 41 1.51 -12.86 0.84
CA HIS A 41 0.53 -13.68 1.58
C HIS A 41 1.15 -14.42 2.78
N ALA A 42 2.41 -14.85 2.68
CA ALA A 42 3.11 -15.47 3.81
C ALA A 42 3.38 -14.48 4.96
N ILE A 43 3.62 -13.20 4.66
CA ILE A 43 3.80 -12.15 5.67
C ILE A 43 2.46 -11.74 6.29
N MET A 44 1.40 -11.68 5.50
CA MET A 44 0.08 -11.22 5.95
C MET A 44 -0.63 -12.20 6.91
N ASN A 45 -0.36 -13.51 6.77
CA ASN A 45 -1.00 -14.58 7.55
C ASN A 45 -0.21 -15.00 8.81
N GLN A 46 0.57 -14.09 9.41
CA GLN A 46 1.20 -14.33 10.71
C GLN A 46 0.22 -14.16 11.87
#